data_AF-A0A7J6T1E2-F1
#
_entry.id   AF-A0A7J6T1E2-F1
#
_cell.length_a   1.000
_cell.length_b   1.000
_cell.length_c   1.000
_cell.angle_alpha   90.00
_cell.angle_beta   90.00
_cell.angle_gamma   90.00
#
_symmetry.space_group_name_H-M   'P 1'
#
loop_
_entity.id
_entity.type
_entity.pdbx_description
1 polymer ?
#
loop_
_entity_poly.entity_id
_entity_poly.type
_entity_poly.pdbx_seq_one_letter_code
_entity_poly.pdbx_strand_id
1 'polypeptide(L)' 'MPCQQSPSAVIMVRPAVFYSNPETAADNAFQTAVGMNQEDLLLKAQEEFDNFVSILRDTV' A
#
# COMPACT_ATOMS: atom_id res chain seq x y z
N MET A 1 -12.77 27.43 -3.43
CA MET A 1 -12.68 27.31 -1.96
C MET A 1 -11.97 25.99 -1.69
N PRO A 2 -10.78 25.98 -1.06
CA PRO A 2 -10.17 24.72 -0.67
C PRO A 2 -11.12 24.03 0.32
N CYS A 3 -11.35 22.73 0.12
CA CYS A 3 -12.05 21.90 1.09
C CYS A 3 -11.32 22.03 2.44
N GLN A 4 -12.00 22.57 3.46
CA GLN A 4 -11.45 22.83 4.80
C GLN A 4 -10.91 21.55 5.49
N GLN A 5 -11.21 20.37 4.96
CA GLN A 5 -10.87 19.06 5.51
C GLN A 5 -9.93 18.24 4.62
N SER A 6 -9.39 18.81 3.53
CA SER A 6 -8.38 18.13 2.72
C SER A 6 -6.98 18.44 3.25
N PRO A 7 -6.10 17.44 3.41
CA PRO A 7 -4.72 17.67 3.82
C PRO A 7 -3.96 18.44 2.73
N SER A 8 -3.13 19.40 3.14
CA SER A 8 -2.30 20.21 2.21
C SER A 8 -1.11 19.45 1.63
N ALA A 9 -0.74 18.32 2.23
CA ALA A 9 0.35 17.46 1.80
C ALA A 9 0.12 16.02 2.28
N VAL A 10 0.62 15.06 1.52
CA VAL A 10 0.61 13.63 1.87
C VAL A 10 2.05 13.11 1.80
N ILE A 11 2.46 12.33 2.81
CA ILE A 11 3.74 11.63 2.81
C ILE A 11 3.45 10.16 2.56
N MET A 12 4.11 9.57 1.57
CA MET A 12 3.99 8.16 1.23
C MET A 12 5.36 7.49 1.33
N VAL A 13 5.42 6.30 1.92
CA VAL A 13 6.65 5.52 2.08
C VAL A 13 6.56 4.28 1.19
N ARG A 14 7.47 4.18 0.22
CA ARG A 14 7.49 3.05 -0.73
C ARG A 14 7.93 1.77 0.00
N PRO A 15 7.19 0.65 -0.10
CA PRO A 15 7.53 -0.58 0.61
C PRO A 15 8.78 -1.24 0.04
N ALA A 16 9.73 -1.57 0.92
CA ALA A 16 10.94 -2.32 0.57
C ALA A 16 10.75 -3.84 0.69
N VAL A 17 9.85 -4.27 1.57
CA VAL A 17 9.49 -5.68 1.81
C VAL A 17 7.99 -5.74 2.11
N PHE A 18 7.28 -6.72 1.55
CA PHE A 18 5.83 -6.82 1.69
C PHE A 18 5.38 -8.28 1.75
N TYR A 19 4.87 -8.72 2.91
CA TYR A 19 4.30 -10.05 3.13
C TYR A 19 3.40 -10.05 4.37
N SER A 20 2.49 -11.03 4.46
CA SER A 20 1.62 -11.20 5.63
C SER A 20 2.42 -11.56 6.87
N ASN A 21 2.12 -10.95 8.02
CA ASN A 21 2.84 -11.25 9.26
C ASN A 21 2.49 -12.68 9.74
N PRO A 22 3.43 -13.64 9.72
CA PRO A 22 3.14 -15.02 10.10
C PRO A 22 2.72 -15.17 11.57
N GLU A 23 3.17 -14.28 12.46
CA GLU A 23 2.85 -14.34 13.89
C GLU A 23 1.38 -14.05 14.20
N THR A 24 0.72 -13.28 13.33
CA THR A 24 -0.69 -12.87 13.52
C THR A 24 -1.62 -13.41 12.46
N ALA A 25 -1.11 -14.25 11.54
CA ALA A 25 -1.87 -14.77 10.42
C ALA A 25 -3.07 -15.65 10.84
N ALA A 26 -3.02 -16.26 12.03
CA ALA A 26 -4.10 -17.10 12.54
C ALA A 26 -5.31 -16.30 13.03
N ASP A 27 -5.09 -15.11 13.58
CA ASP A 27 -6.11 -14.36 14.32
C ASP A 27 -6.48 -13.01 13.68
N ASN A 28 -5.72 -12.57 12.66
CA ASN A 28 -5.99 -11.34 11.94
C ASN A 28 -6.79 -11.62 10.65
N ALA A 29 -8.08 -11.28 10.67
CA ALA A 29 -8.97 -11.42 9.52
C ALA A 29 -8.52 -10.66 8.25
N PHE A 30 -7.62 -9.68 8.39
CA PHE A 30 -7.05 -8.92 7.26
C PHE A 30 -5.77 -9.54 6.71
N GLN A 31 -5.23 -10.60 7.32
CA GLN A 31 -4.03 -11.28 6.88
C GLN A 31 -4.39 -12.62 6.27
N THR A 32 -4.44 -12.65 4.94
CA THR A 32 -4.63 -13.90 4.20
C THR A 32 -3.28 -14.43 3.73
N ALA A 33 -3.12 -15.75 3.74
CA ALA A 33 -1.97 -16.39 3.10
C ALA A 33 -2.12 -16.22 1.58
N VAL A 34 -1.25 -15.44 0.97
CA VAL A 34 -1.16 -15.33 -0.47
C VAL A 34 -0.20 -16.43 -0.94
N GLY A 35 -0.67 -17.37 -1.77
CA GLY A 35 0.14 -18.45 -2.33
C GLY A 35 1.13 -18.01 -3.40
N MET A 36 1.66 -16.79 -3.28
CA MET A 36 2.53 -16.13 -4.25
C MET A 36 3.92 -15.95 -3.64
N ASN A 37 4.94 -15.93 -4.47
CA ASN A 37 6.30 -15.67 -4.02
C ASN A 37 6.42 -14.25 -3.46
N GLN A 38 7.30 -14.02 -2.48
CA GLN A 38 7.46 -12.72 -1.83
C GLN A 38 7.92 -11.63 -2.80
N GLU A 39 8.76 -11.98 -3.78
CA GLU A 39 9.24 -11.04 -4.80
C GLU A 39 8.11 -10.53 -5.69
N ASP A 40 7.27 -11.44 -6.19
CA ASP A 40 6.11 -11.10 -7.02
C ASP A 40 5.08 -10.28 -6.24
N LEU A 41 4.88 -10.63 -4.95
CA LEU A 41 3.99 -9.91 -4.05
C LEU A 41 4.49 -8.48 -3.78
N LEU A 42 5.80 -8.32 -3.56
CA LEU A 42 6.42 -7.02 -3.41
C LEU A 42 6.31 -6.18 -4.68
N LEU A 43 6.55 -6.78 -5.85
CA LEU A 43 6.44 -6.08 -7.13
C LEU A 43 5.03 -5.53 -7.33
N LYS A 44 4.00 -6.36 -7.11
CA LYS A 44 2.60 -5.93 -7.20
C LYS A 44 2.26 -4.82 -6.20
N ALA A 45 2.71 -4.93 -4.95
CA ALA A 45 2.48 -3.89 -3.95
C ALA A 45 3.14 -2.56 -4.34
N GLN A 46 4.33 -2.61 -4.95
CA GLN A 46 5.01 -1.44 -5.48
C GLN A 46 4.29 -0.84 -6.69
N GLU A 47 3.79 -1.67 -7.61
CA GLU A 47 2.99 -1.21 -8.77
C GLU A 47 1.71 -0.52 -8.33
N GLU A 48 0.97 -1.08 -7.37
CA GLU A 48 -0.24 -0.47 -6.80
C GLU A 48 0.08 0.86 -6.10
N PHE A 49 1.16 0.90 -5.32
CA PHE A 49 1.63 2.11 -4.66
C PHE A 49 1.98 3.20 -5.68
N ASP A 50 2.80 2.87 -6.69
CA ASP A 50 3.26 3.83 -7.69
C ASP A 50 2.08 4.36 -8.54
N ASN A 51 1.09 3.52 -8.86
CA ASN A 51 -0.16 3.94 -9.49
C ASN A 51 -0.95 4.93 -8.63
N PHE A 52 -1.10 4.65 -7.33
CA PHE A 52 -1.83 5.55 -6.43
C PHE A 52 -1.12 6.89 -6.26
N VAL A 53 0.21 6.89 -6.19
CA VAL A 53 1.03 8.11 -6.19
C VAL A 53 0.81 8.92 -7.47
N SER A 54 0.71 8.27 -8.63
CA SER A 54 0.40 8.97 -9.89
C SER A 54 -0.95 9.67 -9.83
N ILE A 55 -2.00 8.95 -9.40
CA ILE A 55 -3.36 9.52 -9.28
C ILE A 55 -3.36 10.74 -8.36
N LEU A 56 -2.71 10.64 -7.20
CA LEU A 56 -2.64 11.76 -6.25
C LEU A 56 -1.88 12.96 -6.81
N ARG A 57 -0.87 12.75 -7.66
CA ARG A 57 -0.14 13.84 -8.31
C ARG A 57 -0.94 14.48 -9.44
N ASP A 58 -1.73 13.70 -10.16
CA ASP A 58 -2.55 14.20 -11.28
C ASP A 58 -3.83 14.91 -10.80
N THR A 59 -4.31 14.57 -9.59
CA THR A 59 -5.56 15.11 -9.02
C THR A 59 -5.35 16.35 -8.15
N VAL A 60 -4.10 16.66 -7.78
CA VAL A 60 -3.73 17.84 -6.96
C VAL A 60 -3.41 19.04 -7.82
#